data_AF-A0A8T0PMD7-F1
#
_entry.id   AF-A0A8T0PMD7-F1
#
_cell.length_a   1.000
_cell.length_b   1.000
_cell.length_c   1.000
_cell.angle_alpha   90.00
_cell.angle_beta   90.00
_cell.angle_gamma   90.00
#
_symmetry.space_group_name_H-M   'P 1'
#
loop_
_entity.id
_entity.type
_entity.pdbx_description
1 polymer ?
#
loop_
_entity_poly.entity_id
_entity_poly.type
_entity_poly.pdbx_seq_one_letter_code
_entity_poly.pdbx_strand_id
1 'polypeptide(L)'
;METIWTEAVDNGQAPLSSAEVVSKVISPDSSNSTFFKNVGLSTRSLKTPSAAEQALIEELAAQKQKEAVTSEEFVELRKRSKAAKEALLKTQQLYENMKKRQEENDLVLQRILQANIAGISSQP
;
A
#
# COMPACT_ATOMS: atom_id res chain seq x y z
N MET A 1 -47.30 -23.03 -55.07
CA MET A 1 -46.96 -23.19 -53.63
C MET A 1 -45.91 -24.27 -53.57
N GLU A 2 -44.66 -23.89 -53.34
CA GLU A 2 -43.55 -24.85 -53.31
C GLU A 2 -43.35 -25.37 -51.90
N THR A 3 -43.41 -26.69 -51.77
CA THR A 3 -43.14 -27.44 -50.54
C THR A 3 -41.64 -27.45 -50.27
N ILE A 4 -41.24 -26.82 -49.17
CA ILE A 4 -39.86 -26.83 -48.70
C ILE A 4 -39.56 -28.22 -48.15
N TRP A 5 -38.60 -28.92 -48.76
CA TRP A 5 -38.06 -30.17 -48.26
C TRP A 5 -37.22 -29.89 -47.03
N THR A 6 -37.63 -30.40 -45.87
CA THR A 6 -36.76 -30.52 -44.70
C THR A 6 -35.79 -31.67 -44.95
N GLU A 7 -34.50 -31.35 -45.07
CA GLU A 7 -33.42 -32.34 -44.97
C GLU A 7 -33.62 -33.18 -43.71
N ALA A 8 -33.69 -34.50 -43.89
CA ALA A 8 -33.58 -35.44 -42.81
C ALA A 8 -32.13 -35.42 -42.31
N VAL A 9 -31.89 -34.72 -41.20
CA VAL A 9 -30.65 -34.89 -40.43
C VAL A 9 -30.77 -36.19 -39.66
N ASP A 10 -30.05 -37.18 -40.18
CA ASP A 10 -29.66 -38.43 -39.54
C ASP A 10 -28.96 -38.17 -38.18
N ASN A 11 -28.96 -39.22 -37.35
CA ASN A 11 -28.40 -39.37 -36.01
C ASN A 11 -29.28 -38.94 -34.82
N GLY A 12 -29.72 -39.94 -34.03
CA GLY A 12 -30.65 -39.88 -32.89
C GLY A 12 -30.25 -39.05 -31.66
N GLN A 13 -29.81 -37.82 -31.86
CA GLN A 13 -29.52 -36.87 -30.80
C GLN A 13 -30.76 -36.00 -30.53
N ALA A 14 -31.16 -35.88 -29.26
CA ALA A 14 -32.27 -35.02 -28.86
C ALA A 14 -32.05 -33.58 -29.38
N PRO A 15 -33.10 -32.90 -29.89
CA PRO A 15 -32.99 -31.51 -30.31
C PRO A 15 -32.45 -30.66 -29.16
N LEU A 16 -31.39 -29.88 -29.43
CA LEU A 16 -30.83 -28.98 -28.43
C LEU A 16 -31.90 -27.98 -27.97
N SER A 17 -31.98 -27.75 -26.66
CA SER A 17 -32.86 -26.73 -26.10
C SER A 17 -32.45 -25.35 -26.60
N SER A 18 -33.42 -24.44 -26.76
CA SER A 18 -33.12 -23.04 -27.12
C SER A 18 -32.10 -22.40 -26.18
N ALA A 19 -32.11 -22.76 -24.89
CA ALA A 19 -31.12 -22.27 -23.93
C ALA A 19 -29.69 -22.78 -24.23
N GLU A 20 -29.54 -24.02 -24.67
CA GLU A 20 -28.24 -24.59 -25.06
C GLU A 20 -27.72 -23.97 -26.36
N VAL A 21 -28.62 -23.71 -27.31
CA VAL A 21 -28.28 -23.02 -28.55
C VAL A 21 -27.78 -21.60 -28.26
N VAL A 22 -28.51 -20.85 -27.42
CA VAL A 22 -28.10 -19.50 -27.01
C VAL A 22 -26.79 -19.55 -26.23
N SER A 23 -26.64 -20.46 -25.28
CA SER A 23 -25.40 -20.64 -24.51
C SER A 23 -24.20 -20.91 -25.43
N LYS A 24 -24.35 -21.74 -26.46
CA LYS A 24 -23.28 -22.00 -27.44
C LYS A 24 -22.91 -20.78 -28.27
N VAL A 25 -23.87 -19.92 -28.60
CA VAL A 25 -23.64 -18.70 -29.40
C VAL A 25 -22.97 -17.60 -28.55
N ILE A 26 -23.34 -17.48 -27.28
CA ILE A 26 -22.77 -16.47 -26.37
C ILE A 26 -21.53 -16.96 -25.61
N SER A 27 -21.19 -18.25 -25.70
CA SER A 27 -20.04 -18.83 -25.02
C SER A 27 -18.76 -18.10 -25.40
N PRO A 28 -17.97 -17.63 -24.42
CA PRO A 28 -16.71 -16.93 -24.64
C PRO A 28 -15.69 -17.71 -25.47
N ASP A 29 -15.74 -19.05 -25.39
CA ASP A 29 -14.84 -19.97 -26.07
C ASP A 29 -15.37 -20.44 -27.44
N SER A 30 -16.56 -19.96 -27.86
CA SER A 30 -17.12 -20.34 -29.15
C SER A 30 -16.37 -19.61 -30.28
N SER A 31 -15.82 -20.37 -31.22
CA SER A 31 -15.21 -19.81 -32.44
C SER A 31 -16.22 -19.02 -33.32
N ASN A 32 -17.51 -19.05 -33.00
CA ASN A 32 -18.59 -18.30 -33.67
C ASN A 32 -18.73 -16.86 -33.14
N SER A 33 -17.60 -16.15 -33.11
CA SER A 33 -17.48 -14.72 -32.75
C SER A 33 -18.28 -13.77 -33.67
N THR A 34 -18.84 -14.27 -34.78
CA THR A 34 -19.55 -13.46 -35.79
C THR A 34 -20.75 -12.71 -35.22
N PHE A 35 -21.49 -13.29 -34.26
CA PHE A 35 -22.62 -12.61 -33.62
C PHE A 35 -22.18 -11.33 -32.92
N PHE A 36 -21.18 -11.44 -32.04
CA PHE A 36 -20.62 -10.29 -31.31
C PHE A 36 -19.96 -9.26 -32.24
N LYS A 37 -19.25 -9.72 -33.28
CA LYS A 37 -18.68 -8.83 -34.31
C LYS A 37 -19.74 -8.01 -35.05
N ASN A 38 -20.87 -8.62 -35.41
CA ASN A 38 -21.95 -7.95 -36.14
C ASN A 38 -22.65 -6.87 -35.30
N VAL A 39 -22.64 -7.00 -33.97
CA VAL A 39 -23.21 -5.99 -33.05
C VAL A 39 -22.16 -5.05 -32.45
N GLY A 40 -20.92 -5.08 -32.97
CA GLY A 40 -19.83 -4.22 -32.51
C GLY A 40 -19.29 -4.54 -31.12
N LEU A 41 -19.62 -5.72 -30.57
CA LEU A 41 -19.11 -6.19 -29.29
C LEU A 41 -17.78 -6.92 -29.52
N SER A 42 -16.69 -6.36 -29.02
CA SER A 42 -15.41 -7.07 -28.98
C SER A 42 -15.54 -8.27 -28.05
N THR A 43 -15.41 -9.48 -28.59
CA THR A 43 -15.23 -10.69 -27.80
C THR A 43 -13.97 -10.55 -26.95
N ARG A 44 -14.01 -11.00 -25.69
CA ARG A 44 -12.83 -11.10 -24.83
C ARG A 44 -11.75 -11.85 -25.61
N SER A 45 -10.65 -11.19 -25.95
CA SER A 45 -9.56 -11.83 -26.68
C SER A 45 -8.97 -12.90 -25.79
N LEU A 46 -9.18 -14.17 -26.16
CA LEU A 46 -8.51 -15.34 -25.55
C LEU A 46 -7.04 -15.44 -25.98
N LYS A 47 -6.46 -14.41 -26.62
CA LYS A 47 -5.03 -14.43 -26.92
C LYS A 47 -4.25 -14.55 -25.62
N THR A 48 -3.49 -15.63 -25.54
CA THR A 48 -2.42 -15.76 -24.58
C THR A 48 -1.54 -14.52 -24.70
N PRO A 49 -1.21 -13.86 -23.57
CA PRO A 49 -0.36 -12.69 -23.58
C PRO A 49 0.92 -12.99 -24.35
N SER A 50 1.32 -12.04 -25.19
CA SER A 50 2.62 -12.09 -25.86
C SER A 50 3.73 -12.18 -24.83
N ALA A 51 4.89 -12.73 -25.18
CA ALA A 51 6.06 -12.74 -24.31
C ALA A 51 6.40 -11.33 -23.78
N ALA A 52 6.20 -10.29 -24.60
CA ALA A 52 6.38 -8.90 -24.20
C ALA A 52 5.34 -8.43 -23.17
N GLU A 53 4.08 -8.84 -23.31
CA GLU A 53 3.01 -8.51 -22.36
C GLU A 53 3.24 -9.24 -21.03
N GLN A 54 3.70 -10.49 -21.07
CA GLN A 54 4.02 -11.26 -19.89
C GLN A 54 5.18 -10.63 -19.10
N ALA A 55 6.22 -10.16 -19.80
CA ALA A 55 7.34 -9.45 -19.18
C ALA A 55 6.89 -8.15 -18.49
N LEU A 56 5.99 -7.37 -19.11
CA LEU A 56 5.42 -6.17 -18.51
C LEU A 56 4.57 -6.47 -17.26
N ILE A 57 3.82 -7.57 -17.27
CA ILE A 57 3.03 -8.01 -16.11
C ILE A 57 3.94 -8.38 -14.95
N GLU A 58 5.03 -9.11 -15.22
CA GLU A 58 6.02 -9.48 -14.21
C GLU A 58 6.75 -8.25 -13.64
N GLU A 59 7.16 -7.31 -14.50
CA GLU A 59 7.78 -6.06 -14.07
C GLU A 59 6.85 -5.23 -13.19
N LEU A 60 5.57 -5.11 -13.56
CA LEU A 60 4.57 -4.40 -12.77
C LEU A 60 4.33 -5.07 -11.41
N ALA A 61 4.33 -6.41 -11.35
CA ALA A 61 4.21 -7.15 -10.09
C ALA A 61 5.45 -6.91 -9.20
N ALA A 62 6.65 -6.99 -9.78
CA ALA A 62 7.90 -6.73 -9.07
C ALA A 62 7.98 -5.27 -8.57
N GLN A 63 7.50 -4.30 -9.36
CA GLN A 63 7.47 -2.90 -8.96
C GLN A 63 6.50 -2.67 -7.80
N LYS A 64 5.28 -3.23 -7.86
CA LYS A 64 4.32 -3.14 -6.76
C LYS A 64 4.85 -3.74 -5.47
N GLN A 65 5.56 -4.86 -5.56
CA GLN A 65 6.17 -5.48 -4.39
C GLN A 65 7.27 -4.60 -3.79
N LYS A 66 8.16 -4.03 -4.63
CA LYS A 66 9.21 -3.10 -4.19
C LYS A 66 8.64 -1.83 -3.56
N GLU A 67 7.57 -1.29 -4.13
CA GLU A 67 6.88 -0.12 -3.61
C GLU A 67 6.28 -0.40 -2.23
N ALA A 68 5.63 -1.57 -2.06
CA ALA A 68 5.08 -1.98 -0.77
C ALA A 68 6.15 -2.06 0.33
N VAL A 69 7.29 -2.70 0.03
CA VAL A 69 8.43 -2.78 0.96
C VAL A 69 8.98 -1.39 1.29
N THR A 70 9.19 -0.55 0.29
CA THR A 70 9.73 0.81 0.48
C THR A 70 8.78 1.68 1.31
N SER A 71 7.47 1.53 1.10
CA SER A 71 6.44 2.24 1.86
C SER A 71 6.45 1.83 3.34
N GLU A 72 6.58 0.53 3.62
CA GLU A 72 6.68 0.01 4.99
C GLU A 72 7.93 0.54 5.70
N GLU A 73 9.10 0.47 5.05
CA GLU A 73 10.36 1.01 5.56
C GLU A 73 10.24 2.52 5.86
N PHE A 74 9.58 3.28 4.98
CA PHE A 74 9.37 4.71 5.18
C PHE A 74 8.50 4.99 6.41
N VAL A 75 7.43 4.21 6.62
CA VAL A 75 6.57 4.34 7.80
C VAL A 75 7.37 4.04 9.07
N GLU A 76 8.18 2.98 9.08
CA GLU A 76 9.04 2.65 10.22
C GLU A 76 10.06 3.75 10.50
N LEU A 77 10.76 4.22 9.47
CA LEU A 77 11.78 5.25 9.60
C LEU A 77 11.15 6.55 10.14
N ARG A 78 9.95 6.90 9.69
CA ARG A 78 9.20 8.05 10.20
C ARG A 78 8.84 7.88 11.68
N LYS A 79 8.41 6.69 12.11
CA LYS A 79 8.15 6.39 13.53
C LYS A 79 9.42 6.53 14.37
N ARG A 80 10.53 5.94 13.93
CA ARG A 80 11.84 6.05 14.61
C ARG A 80 12.32 7.50 14.69
N SER A 81 12.16 8.28 13.63
CA SER A 81 12.51 9.70 13.59
C SER A 81 11.71 10.53 14.61
N LYS A 82 10.39 10.29 14.72
CA LYS A 82 9.56 10.95 15.73
C LYS A 82 10.02 10.61 17.15
N ALA A 83 10.21 9.32 17.44
CA ALA A 83 10.69 8.87 18.75
C ALA A 83 12.07 9.48 19.10
N ALA A 84 12.99 9.55 18.14
CA ALA A 84 14.31 10.16 18.34
C ALA A 84 14.20 11.66 18.64
N LYS A 85 13.32 12.40 17.96
CA LYS A 85 13.08 13.83 18.24
C LYS A 85 12.50 14.05 19.63
N GLU A 86 11.55 13.22 20.05
CA GLU A 86 10.97 13.30 21.41
C GLU A 86 12.01 12.98 22.48
N ALA A 87 12.84 11.96 22.28
CA ALA A 87 13.93 11.61 23.18
C ALA A 87 14.95 12.76 23.29
N LEU A 88 15.31 13.38 22.17
CA LEU A 88 16.21 14.53 22.15
C LEU A 88 15.64 15.72 22.93
N LEU A 89 14.36 16.02 22.75
CA LEU A 89 13.69 17.12 23.47
C LEU A 89 13.65 16.86 24.98
N LYS A 90 13.38 15.61 25.40
CA LYS A 90 13.44 15.23 26.83
C LYS A 90 14.85 15.38 27.40
N THR A 91 15.87 14.94 26.68
CA THR A 91 17.27 15.09 27.11
C THR A 91 17.67 16.56 27.23
N GLN A 92 17.25 17.39 26.27
CA GLN A 92 17.50 18.83 26.32
C GLN A 92 16.83 19.48 27.54
N GLN A 93 15.57 19.13 27.81
CA GLN A 93 14.87 19.62 29.00
C GLN A 93 15.56 19.19 30.31
N LEU A 94 16.03 17.94 30.37
CA LEU A 94 16.76 17.45 31.55
C LEU A 94 18.05 18.24 31.76
N TYR A 95 18.79 18.52 30.69
CA TYR A 95 20.02 19.30 30.75
C TYR A 95 19.77 20.72 31.28
N GLU A 96 18.78 21.43 30.76
CA GLU A 96 18.42 22.78 31.23
C GLU A 96 18.00 22.77 32.70
N ASN A 97 17.23 21.76 33.13
CA ASN A 97 16.83 21.62 34.53
C ASN A 97 18.03 21.36 35.46
N MET A 98 19.00 20.54 35.03
CA MET A 98 20.22 20.30 35.79
C MET A 98 21.07 21.56 35.89
N LYS A 99 21.22 22.28 34.78
CA LYS A 99 21.94 23.56 34.74
C LYS A 99 21.33 24.58 35.70
N LYS A 100 20.00 24.76 35.66
CA LYS A 100 19.31 25.67 36.56
C LYS A 100 19.52 25.29 38.04
N ARG A 101 19.43 23.99 38.35
CA ARG A 101 19.69 23.50 39.73
C ARG A 101 21.12 23.79 40.17
N GLN A 102 22.09 23.67 39.27
CA GLN A 102 23.48 23.98 39.57
C GLN A 102 23.64 25.49 39.86
N GLU A 103 23.08 26.35 39.02
CA GLU A 103 23.10 27.81 39.23
C GLU A 103 22.44 28.20 40.57
N GLU A 104 21.32 27.59 40.92
CA GLU A 104 20.66 27.79 42.22
C GLU A 104 21.55 27.32 43.39
N ASN A 105 22.25 26.18 43.25
CA ASN A 105 23.17 25.68 44.26
C ASN A 105 24.35 26.64 44.47
N ASP A 106 24.97 27.10 43.39
CA ASP A 106 26.09 28.04 43.43
C ASP A 106 25.71 29.35 44.11
N LEU A 107 24.49 29.87 43.84
CA LEU A 107 23.96 31.05 44.52
C LEU A 107 23.76 30.84 46.02
N VAL A 108 23.26 29.67 46.44
CA VAL A 108 23.10 29.33 47.86
C VAL A 108 24.46 29.26 48.54
N LEU A 109 25.44 28.58 47.93
CA LEU A 109 26.80 28.51 48.45
C LEU A 109 27.43 29.91 48.59
N GLN A 110 27.25 30.77 47.59
CA GLN A 110 27.73 32.14 47.63
C GLN A 110 27.12 32.92 48.81
N ARG A 111 25.81 32.78 49.06
CA ARG A 111 25.13 33.43 50.20
C ARG A 111 25.65 32.91 51.54
N ILE A 112 25.87 31.60 51.68
CA ILE A 112 26.43 31.01 52.91
C ILE A 112 27.83 31.56 53.17
N LEU A 113 28.69 31.61 52.14
CA LEU A 113 30.05 32.15 52.26
C LEU A 113 30.03 33.62 52.67
N GLN A 114 29.16 34.44 52.07
CA GLN A 114 29.00 35.85 52.44
C GLN A 114 28.53 36.01 53.88
N ALA A 115 27.54 35.23 54.32
CA ALA A 115 27.04 35.25 55.69
C ALA A 115 28.12 34.85 56.71
N ASN A 116 28.94 33.85 56.40
CA ASN A 116 30.08 33.47 57.23
C ASN A 116 31.11 34.60 57.32
N ILE A 117 31.50 35.23 56.20
CA ILE A 117 32.44 36.36 56.21
C ILE A 117 31.93 37.52 57.06
N ALA A 118 30.64 37.88 56.94
CA ALA A 118 30.01 38.92 57.74
C ALA A 118 29.95 38.56 59.25
N GLY A 119 29.70 37.28 59.56
CA GLY A 119 29.71 36.77 60.93
C GLY A 119 31.09 36.82 61.59
N ILE A 120 32.15 36.47 60.85
CA ILE A 120 33.54 36.51 61.34
C ILE A 120 34.00 37.98 61.53
N SER A 121 33.55 38.90 60.68
CA SER A 121 33.83 40.34 60.80
C SER A 121 33.11 41.02 61.99
N SER A 122 32.16 40.35 62.64
CA SER A 122 31.36 40.90 63.75
C SER A 122 31.78 40.37 65.13
N GLN A 123 32.79 39.48 65.20
CA GLN A 123 33.40 39.10 66.48
C GLN A 123 34.54 40.08 66.85
N PRO A 124 34.54 40.66 68.08
CA PRO A 124 35.55 41.60 68.54
C PRO A 124 36.92 40.95 68.78
#